data_AF-A0A9R1MA82-F1
#
_entry.id   AF-A0A9R1MA82-F1
#
_cell.length_a   1.000
_cell.length_b   1.000
_cell.length_c   1.000
_cell.angle_alpha   90.00
_cell.angle_beta   90.00
_cell.angle_gamma   90.00
#
_symmetry.space_group_name_H-M   'P 1'
#
loop_
_entity.id
_entity.type
_entity.pdbx_description
1 polymer ?
#
loop_
_entity_poly.entity_id
_entity_poly.type
_entity_poly.pdbx_seq_one_letter_code
_entity_poly.pdbx_strand_id
1 'polypeptide(L)'
;MGNSKAAVCVLALVLCGLLAADTAAAAGCDASALRPCVGAIMLGGAVTPGCCARLRAQRACLCQYARDPSYRGYVNSPRAQSVVAACGLPGPKC
;
A
#
# COMPACT_ATOMS: atom_id res chain seq x y z
N MET A 1 13.66 31.71 31.68
CA MET A 1 13.91 30.47 30.92
C MET A 1 12.58 29.77 30.68
N GLY A 2 12.22 29.42 29.43
CA GLY A 2 11.14 28.43 29.26
C GLY A 2 10.24 28.52 28.03
N ASN A 3 10.70 28.94 26.86
CA ASN A 3 9.81 28.98 25.67
C ASN A 3 10.50 28.48 24.39
N SER A 4 11.83 28.55 24.28
CA SER A 4 12.55 28.12 23.06
C SER A 4 12.67 26.60 22.87
N LYS A 5 12.56 25.79 23.93
CA LYS A 5 12.67 24.32 23.81
C LYS A 5 11.43 23.69 23.16
N ALA A 6 10.24 24.26 23.42
CA ALA A 6 8.99 23.75 22.87
C ALA A 6 8.90 23.96 21.36
N ALA A 7 9.33 25.13 20.86
CA ALA A 7 9.34 25.43 19.43
C ALA A 7 10.26 24.48 18.64
N VAL A 8 11.41 24.11 19.20
CA VAL A 8 12.37 23.19 18.57
C VAL A 8 11.83 21.75 18.51
N CYS A 9 11.11 21.30 19.54
CA CYS A 9 10.50 19.96 19.54
C CYS A 9 9.36 19.82 18.52
N VAL A 10 8.54 20.87 18.34
CA VAL A 10 7.43 20.83 17.38
C VAL A 10 7.96 20.80 15.94
N LEU A 11 9.03 21.55 15.65
CA LEU A 11 9.62 21.57 14.31
C LEU A 11 10.29 20.22 13.94
N ALA A 12 10.91 19.55 14.92
CA ALA A 12 11.51 18.23 14.71
C ALA A 12 10.47 17.11 14.49
N LEU A 13 9.33 17.18 15.18
CA LEU A 13 8.23 16.22 15.00
C LEU A 13 7.53 16.37 13.64
N VAL A 14 7.40 17.60 13.14
CA VAL A 14 6.85 17.87 11.80
C VAL A 14 7.80 17.34 10.71
N LEU A 15 9.12 17.50 10.85
CA LEU A 15 10.08 16.95 9.88
C LEU A 15 10.07 15.41 9.84
N CYS A 16 9.93 14.72 10.98
CA CYS A 16 9.85 13.26 11.01
C CYS A 16 8.54 12.68 10.44
N GLY A 17 7.45 13.45 10.45
CA GLY A 17 6.16 13.03 9.87
C GLY A 17 6.13 13.02 8.34
N LEU A 18 7.01 13.81 7.71
CA LEU A 18 7.11 13.92 6.24
C LEU A 18 7.97 12.82 5.61
N LEU A 19 8.84 12.15 6.37
CA LEU A 19 9.70 11.07 5.85
C LEU A 19 8.97 9.73 5.67
N ALA A 20 7.72 9.61 6.10
CA ALA A 20 6.88 8.43 5.83
C ALA A 20 6.05 8.57 4.54
N ALA A 21 6.32 9.59 3.71
CA ALA A 21 5.87 9.60 2.33
C ALA A 21 6.74 8.61 1.56
N ASP A 22 6.37 7.33 1.60
CA ASP A 22 6.84 6.29 0.71
C ASP A 22 6.59 6.80 -0.72
N THR A 23 7.60 7.39 -1.34
CA THR A 23 7.55 7.89 -2.72
C THR A 23 7.59 6.68 -3.66
N ALA A 24 6.55 5.85 -3.60
CA ALA A 24 6.26 4.90 -4.65
C ALA A 24 5.65 5.69 -5.81
N ALA A 25 6.51 5.97 -6.78
CA ALA A 25 6.25 6.36 -8.17
C ALA A 25 4.88 6.97 -8.47
N ALA A 26 4.89 8.19 -9.03
CA ALA A 26 3.76 8.98 -9.52
C ALA A 26 2.86 8.30 -10.58
N ALA A 27 2.22 7.20 -10.21
CA ALA A 27 0.87 6.87 -10.61
C ALA A 27 0.07 6.98 -9.31
N GLY A 28 -0.91 7.88 -9.25
CA GLY A 28 -1.84 7.88 -8.13
C GLY A 28 -2.38 6.47 -7.90
N CYS A 29 -2.78 6.16 -6.67
CA CYS A 29 -3.31 4.84 -6.34
C CYS A 29 -4.49 4.51 -7.25
N ASP A 30 -4.25 3.66 -8.26
CA ASP A 30 -5.22 3.28 -9.27
C ASP A 30 -5.48 1.76 -9.18
N ALA A 31 -6.62 1.44 -8.57
CA ALA A 31 -7.09 0.07 -8.47
C ALA A 31 -7.29 -0.57 -9.86
N SER A 32 -7.56 0.23 -10.90
CA SER A 32 -7.71 -0.25 -12.28
C SER A 32 -6.41 -0.81 -12.85
N ALA A 33 -5.25 -0.32 -12.39
CA ALA A 33 -3.96 -0.87 -12.78
C ALA A 33 -3.70 -2.27 -12.19
N LEU A 34 -4.50 -2.71 -11.19
CA LEU A 34 -4.48 -4.08 -10.63
C LEU A 34 -5.40 -5.07 -11.37
N ARG A 35 -6.07 -4.65 -12.45
CA ARG A 35 -6.89 -5.54 -13.31
C ARG A 35 -6.20 -6.87 -13.68
N PRO A 36 -4.89 -6.93 -13.99
CA PRO A 36 -4.21 -8.20 -14.26
C PRO A 36 -4.22 -9.20 -13.10
N CYS A 37 -4.47 -8.73 -11.87
CA CYS A 37 -4.58 -9.56 -10.67
C CYS A 37 -6.00 -10.07 -10.40
N VAL A 38 -7.03 -9.50 -11.02
CA VAL A 38 -8.44 -9.79 -10.69
C VAL A 38 -8.77 -11.27 -10.90
N GLY A 39 -8.28 -11.89 -11.98
CA GLY A 39 -8.47 -13.32 -12.22
C GLY A 39 -7.86 -14.18 -11.11
N ALA A 40 -6.66 -13.84 -10.64
CA ALA A 40 -6.02 -14.57 -9.54
C ALA A 40 -6.77 -14.36 -8.21
N ILE A 41 -7.21 -13.13 -7.91
CA ILE A 41 -7.92 -12.79 -6.67
C ILE A 41 -9.34 -13.40 -6.65
N MET A 42 -10.09 -13.31 -7.75
CA MET A 42 -11.50 -13.70 -7.80
C MET A 42 -11.72 -15.17 -8.16
N LEU A 43 -10.90 -15.73 -9.04
CA LEU A 43 -11.08 -17.10 -9.55
C LEU A 43 -10.05 -18.07 -8.97
N GLY A 44 -9.05 -17.59 -8.23
CA GLY A 44 -7.94 -18.43 -7.77
C GLY A 44 -7.00 -18.85 -8.89
N GLY A 45 -6.97 -18.10 -10.00
CA GLY A 45 -6.14 -18.39 -11.16
C GLY A 45 -4.64 -18.07 -10.95
N ALA A 46 -3.84 -18.36 -11.97
CA ALA A 46 -2.40 -18.12 -11.94
C ALA A 46 -2.07 -16.61 -11.82
N VAL A 47 -1.08 -16.30 -10.98
CA VAL A 47 -0.57 -14.94 -10.82
C VAL A 47 0.37 -14.62 -11.99
N THR A 48 0.03 -13.60 -12.78
CA THR A 48 0.82 -13.19 -13.93
C THR A 48 1.99 -12.29 -13.52
N PRO A 49 3.11 -12.28 -14.29
CA PRO A 49 4.20 -11.34 -14.05
C PRO A 49 3.76 -9.87 -14.07
N GLY A 50 2.81 -9.55 -14.96
CA GLY A 50 2.20 -8.23 -15.06
C GLY A 50 1.41 -7.83 -13.81
N CYS A 51 0.69 -8.77 -13.18
CA CYS A 51 0.05 -8.54 -11.89
C CYS A 51 1.09 -8.14 -10.83
N CYS A 52 2.15 -8.94 -10.67
CA CYS A 52 3.16 -8.63 -9.65
C CYS A 52 3.89 -7.31 -9.91
N ALA A 53 4.18 -6.97 -11.17
CA ALA A 53 4.80 -5.69 -11.50
C ALA A 53 3.93 -4.50 -11.05
N ARG A 54 2.61 -4.55 -11.31
CA ARG A 54 1.67 -3.50 -10.90
C ARG A 54 1.45 -3.47 -9.38
N LEU A 55 1.39 -4.63 -8.75
CA LEU A 55 1.22 -4.74 -7.31
C LEU A 55 2.43 -4.18 -6.54
N ARG A 56 3.65 -4.44 -7.03
CA ARG A 56 4.88 -3.87 -6.45
C ARG A 56 4.97 -2.36 -6.66
N ALA A 57 4.58 -1.88 -7.84
CA ALA A 57 4.55 -0.44 -8.12
C ALA A 57 3.59 0.33 -7.19
N GLN A 58 2.52 -0.33 -6.75
CA GLN A 58 1.49 0.27 -5.88
C GLN A 58 1.60 -0.18 -4.42
N ARG A 59 2.78 -0.65 -3.97
CA ARG A 59 2.96 -1.17 -2.61
C ARG A 59 2.53 -0.16 -1.53
N ALA A 60 2.87 1.12 -1.70
CA ALA A 60 2.48 2.18 -0.78
C ALA A 60 0.95 2.36 -0.69
N CYS A 61 0.23 2.09 -1.78
CA CYS A 61 -1.23 2.21 -1.87
C CYS A 61 -1.98 1.03 -1.23
N LEU A 62 -1.32 -0.11 -1.00
CA LEU A 62 -1.99 -1.30 -0.46
C LEU A 62 -2.65 -1.04 0.89
N CYS A 63 -2.05 -0.21 1.73
CA CYS A 63 -2.64 0.22 2.98
C CYS A 63 -3.87 1.10 2.80
N GLN A 64 -3.84 1.98 1.82
CA GLN A 64 -4.99 2.81 1.50
C GLN A 64 -6.17 1.94 1.05
N TYR A 65 -5.93 0.97 0.16
CA TYR A 65 -6.97 0.03 -0.27
C TYR A 65 -7.46 -0.88 0.86
N ALA A 66 -6.59 -1.28 1.79
CA ALA A 66 -6.99 -2.06 2.95
C ALA A 66 -7.84 -1.26 3.96
N ARG A 67 -7.70 0.06 3.99
CA ARG A 67 -8.47 0.95 4.88
C ARG A 67 -9.76 1.46 4.25
N ASP A 68 -9.79 1.57 2.92
CA ASP A 68 -10.98 1.98 2.18
C ASP A 68 -12.08 0.91 2.28
N PRO A 69 -13.27 1.23 2.81
CA PRO A 69 -14.35 0.25 2.99
C PRO A 69 -14.83 -0.38 1.67
N SER A 70 -14.71 0.32 0.53
CA SER A 70 -15.07 -0.20 -0.78
C SER A 70 -14.10 -1.27 -1.29
N TYR A 71 -12.84 -1.23 -0.85
CA TYR A 71 -11.80 -2.18 -1.30
C TYR A 71 -11.37 -3.18 -0.22
N ARG A 72 -11.59 -2.86 1.06
CA ARG A 72 -11.10 -3.63 2.21
C ARG A 72 -11.49 -5.11 2.17
N GLY A 73 -12.73 -5.42 1.76
CA GLY A 73 -13.21 -6.79 1.64
C GLY A 73 -12.42 -7.62 0.62
N TYR A 74 -11.98 -6.98 -0.47
CA TYR A 74 -11.18 -7.63 -1.51
C TYR A 74 -9.73 -7.79 -1.07
N VAL A 75 -9.11 -6.72 -0.56
CA VAL A 75 -7.68 -6.68 -0.19
C VAL A 75 -7.37 -7.59 1.00
N ASN A 76 -8.28 -7.69 1.97
CA ASN A 76 -8.10 -8.54 3.15
C ASN A 76 -8.58 -9.98 2.95
N SER A 77 -9.08 -10.33 1.76
CA SER A 77 -9.50 -11.70 1.47
C SER A 77 -8.29 -12.65 1.44
N PRO A 78 -8.45 -13.94 1.84
CA PRO A 78 -7.37 -14.92 1.77
C PRO A 78 -6.74 -15.05 0.38
N ARG A 79 -7.55 -14.86 -0.67
CA ARG A 79 -7.11 -14.90 -2.07
C ARG A 79 -6.27 -13.69 -2.47
N ALA A 80 -6.60 -12.48 -2.00
CA ALA A 80 -5.74 -11.33 -2.23
C ALA A 80 -4.42 -11.47 -1.48
N GLN A 81 -4.44 -11.99 -0.25
CA GLN A 81 -3.22 -12.24 0.52
C GLN A 81 -2.32 -13.31 -0.12
N SER A 82 -2.90 -14.37 -0.71
CA SER A 82 -2.12 -15.36 -1.45
C SER A 82 -1.48 -14.77 -2.71
N VAL A 83 -2.15 -13.87 -3.43
CA VAL A 83 -1.57 -13.15 -4.58
C VAL A 83 -0.41 -12.25 -4.16
N VAL A 84 -0.57 -11.51 -3.05
CA VAL A 84 0.50 -10.67 -2.48
C VAL A 84 1.71 -11.53 -2.11
N ALA A 85 1.49 -12.66 -1.44
CA ALA A 85 2.55 -13.61 -1.08
C ALA A 85 3.22 -14.24 -2.30
N ALA A 86 2.46 -14.66 -3.32
CA ALA A 86 2.99 -15.22 -4.56
C ALA A 86 3.87 -14.22 -5.33
N CYS A 87 3.60 -12.92 -5.19
CA CYS A 87 4.45 -11.86 -5.75
C CYS A 87 5.68 -11.53 -4.90
N GLY A 88 5.89 -12.19 -3.76
CA GLY A 88 7.00 -11.95 -2.84
C GLY A 88 6.84 -10.66 -2.02
N LEU A 89 5.63 -10.14 -1.90
CA LEU A 89 5.33 -8.95 -1.11
C LEU A 89 4.86 -9.37 0.29
N PRO A 90 5.24 -8.64 1.35
CA PRO A 90 4.62 -8.81 2.65
C PRO A 90 3.16 -8.36 2.57
N GLY A 91 2.27 -9.08 3.27
CA GLY A 91 0.89 -8.65 3.44
C GLY A 91 0.80 -7.23 4.01
N PRO A 92 -0.23 -6.45 3.63
CA PRO A 92 -0.41 -5.10 4.15
C PRO A 92 -0.58 -5.14 5.68
N LYS A 93 0.41 -4.62 6.40
CA LYS A 93 0.33 -4.33 7.84
C LYS A 93 0.12 -2.83 7.98
N CYS A 94 -1.14 -2.48 8.15
CA CYS A 94 -1.68 -1.15 8.21
C CYS A 94 -2.75 -1.16 9.32
#